data_AF-A0A102D7I0-F1
#
_entry.id   AF-A0A102D7I0-F1
#
_cell.length_a   1.000
_cell.length_b   1.000
_cell.length_c   1.000
_cell.angle_alpha   90.00
_cell.angle_beta   90.00
_cell.angle_gamma   90.00
#
_symmetry.space_group_name_H-M   'P 1'
#
loop_
_entity.id
_entity.type
_entity.pdbx_description
1 polymer ?
#
loop_
_entity_poly.entity_id
_entity_poly.type
_entity_poly.pdbx_seq_one_letter_code
_entity_poly.pdbx_strand_id
1 'polypeptide(L)'
;MVLRPVLIVALLVGVLAVLAGIALMIPRGGERLMGRASSPIAAETLRTCLGSHLGLTWSGDPRAMHASAFGLRVVVSDNGKSRQVGLFTDGGRQLSSSESDAMKACLTVE
;
A
#
# COMPACT_ATOMS: atom_id res chain seq x y z
N MET A 1 55.66 3.50 15.04
CA MET A 1 54.41 4.27 15.18
C MET A 1 53.50 4.04 13.97
N VAL A 2 52.69 2.96 13.96
CA VAL A 2 51.73 2.69 12.85
C VAL A 2 50.36 2.24 13.41
N LEU A 3 50.10 2.51 14.70
CA LEU A 3 48.89 2.02 15.39
C LEU A 3 47.64 2.90 15.15
N ARG A 4 47.86 4.18 14.81
CA ARG A 4 46.79 5.18 14.61
C ARG A 4 45.89 4.94 13.38
N PRO A 5 46.40 4.58 12.19
CA PRO A 5 45.52 4.40 11.03
C PRO A 5 44.61 3.17 11.16
N VAL A 6 45.10 2.09 11.79
CA VAL A 6 44.31 0.85 12.00
C VAL A 6 43.09 1.11 12.89
N LEU A 7 43.27 1.93 13.93
CA LEU A 7 42.20 2.24 14.88
C LEU A 7 41.11 3.12 14.25
N ILE A 8 41.50 4.05 13.36
CA ILE A 8 40.57 4.89 12.59
C ILE A 8 39.77 4.04 11.59
N VAL A 9 40.44 3.13 10.87
CA VAL A 9 39.78 2.23 9.90
C VAL A 9 38.81 1.29 10.61
N ALA A 10 39.19 0.70 11.74
CA ALA A 10 38.31 -0.17 12.53
C ALA A 10 37.05 0.57 13.01
N LEU A 11 37.20 1.83 13.43
CA LEU A 11 36.09 2.65 13.90
C LEU A 11 35.13 3.03 12.74
N LEU A 12 35.68 3.37 11.58
CA LEU A 12 34.90 3.62 10.35
C LEU A 12 34.13 2.39 9.89
N VAL A 13 34.75 1.21 9.91
CA VAL A 13 34.09 -0.06 9.56
C VAL A 13 32.98 -0.40 10.56
N GLY A 14 33.22 -0.18 11.86
CA GLY A 14 32.19 -0.36 12.89
C GLY A 14 30.98 0.56 12.68
N VAL A 15 31.22 1.84 12.39
CA VAL A 15 30.15 2.81 12.11
C VAL A 15 29.37 2.42 10.84
N LEU A 16 30.06 2.01 9.77
CA LEU A 16 29.41 1.55 8.54
C LEU A 16 28.57 0.30 8.76
N ALA A 17 29.04 -0.65 9.57
CA ALA A 17 28.30 -1.87 9.89
C ALA A 17 27.01 -1.57 10.66
N VAL A 18 27.06 -0.64 11.61
CA VAL A 18 25.89 -0.18 12.37
C VAL A 18 24.88 0.53 11.45
N LEU A 19 25.34 1.43 10.58
CA LEU A 19 24.48 2.13 9.62
C LEU A 19 23.84 1.16 8.61
N ALA A 20 24.59 0.17 8.12
CA ALA A 20 24.05 -0.88 7.25
C ALA A 20 23.02 -1.77 7.97
N GLY A 21 23.25 -2.09 9.24
CA GLY A 21 22.30 -2.84 10.07
C GLY A 21 20.98 -2.08 10.28
N ILE A 22 21.05 -0.77 10.54
CA ILE A 22 19.86 0.08 10.69
C ILE A 22 19.10 0.20 9.36
N ALA A 23 19.81 0.35 8.23
CA ALA A 23 19.19 0.43 6.91
C ALA A 23 18.46 -0.86 6.48
N LEU A 24 18.89 -2.02 6.97
CA LEU A 24 18.21 -3.30 6.76
C LEU A 24 16.98 -3.50 7.67
N MET A 25 16.92 -2.79 8.80
CA MET A 25 15.77 -2.79 9.70
C MET A 25 14.67 -1.81 9.30
N ILE A 26 14.88 -0.95 8.29
CA ILE A 26 13.81 -0.14 7.72
C ILE A 26 12.93 -1.11 6.91
N PRO A 27 11.70 -1.41 7.35
CA PRO A 27 10.81 -2.24 6.56
C PRO A 27 10.66 -1.55 5.21
N ARG A 28 11.01 -2.26 4.13
CA ARG A 28 10.64 -1.88 2.77
C ARG A 28 9.13 -2.15 2.60
N GLY A 29 8.33 -1.52 3.45
CA GLY A 29 6.87 -1.57 3.50
C GLY A 29 6.32 -0.63 2.45
N GLY A 30 6.39 -1.07 1.19
CA GLY A 30 5.73 -0.40 0.09
C GLY A 30 4.40 -1.09 -0.19
N GLU A 31 3.36 -0.30 -0.45
CA GLU A 31 2.09 -0.83 -0.91
C GLU A 31 2.24 -1.51 -2.28
N ARG A 32 1.73 -2.74 -2.42
CA ARG A 32 1.74 -3.50 -3.67
C ARG A 32 0.32 -3.81 -4.11
N LEU A 33 0.07 -3.72 -5.42
CA LEU A 33 -1.23 -4.04 -6.01
C LEU A 33 -1.54 -5.53 -5.86
N MET A 34 -2.65 -5.85 -5.20
CA MET A 34 -3.12 -7.22 -4.97
C MET A 34 -4.38 -7.56 -5.77
N GLY A 35 -5.23 -6.57 -6.04
CA GLY A 35 -6.48 -6.77 -6.78
C GLY A 35 -6.70 -5.65 -7.78
N ARG A 36 -7.20 -6.00 -8.97
CA ARG A 36 -7.65 -5.03 -9.97
C ARG A 36 -8.95 -5.49 -10.60
N ALA A 37 -9.88 -4.57 -10.81
CA ALA A 37 -11.11 -4.80 -11.53
C ALA A 37 -11.53 -3.58 -12.35
N SER A 38 -12.40 -3.80 -13.35
CA SER A 38 -13.02 -2.76 -14.16
C SER A 38 -14.53 -2.80 -14.01
N SER A 39 -15.18 -1.64 -13.88
CA SER A 39 -16.64 -1.52 -13.84
C SER A 39 -17.14 -0.30 -14.65
N PRO A 40 -18.35 -0.36 -15.22
CA PRO A 40 -19.00 0.81 -15.83
C PRO A 40 -19.57 1.79 -14.79
N ILE A 41 -19.74 1.37 -13.53
CA ILE A 41 -20.37 2.14 -12.44
C ILE A 41 -19.61 3.44 -12.17
N ALA A 42 -20.35 4.51 -11.84
CA ALA A 42 -19.77 5.80 -11.48
C ALA A 42 -18.79 5.66 -10.30
N ALA A 43 -17.67 6.39 -10.37
CA ALA A 43 -16.64 6.31 -9.32
C ALA A 43 -17.25 6.58 -7.94
N GLU A 44 -18.03 7.65 -7.76
CA GLU A 44 -18.68 7.98 -6.47
C GLU A 44 -19.51 6.82 -5.88
N THR A 45 -20.23 6.07 -6.72
CA THR A 45 -21.02 4.91 -6.29
C THR A 45 -20.13 3.76 -5.85
N LEU A 46 -19.11 3.40 -6.65
CA LEU A 46 -18.10 2.39 -6.27
C LEU A 46 -17.42 2.77 -4.96
N ARG A 47 -17.12 4.05 -4.84
CA ARG A 47 -16.46 4.66 -3.70
C ARG A 47 -17.29 4.53 -2.43
N THR A 48 -18.57 4.91 -2.50
CA THR A 48 -19.50 4.78 -1.38
C THR A 48 -19.70 3.32 -0.97
N CYS A 49 -19.87 2.41 -1.94
CA CYS A 49 -20.02 0.98 -1.68
C CYS A 49 -18.78 0.37 -1.02
N LEU A 50 -17.58 0.63 -1.57
CA LEU A 50 -16.34 0.11 -1.01
C LEU A 50 -16.06 0.71 0.36
N GLY A 51 -16.36 1.99 0.54
CA GLY A 51 -16.27 2.69 1.83
C GLY A 51 -17.10 2.02 2.92
N SER A 52 -18.36 1.68 2.61
CA SER A 52 -19.27 1.05 3.59
C SER A 52 -18.90 -0.40 3.89
N HIS A 53 -18.54 -1.20 2.88
CA HIS A 53 -18.17 -2.60 3.08
C HIS A 53 -16.83 -2.79 3.80
N LEU A 54 -15.87 -1.90 3.56
CA LEU A 54 -14.50 -2.02 4.08
C LEU A 54 -14.21 -1.07 5.24
N GLY A 55 -15.17 -0.24 5.63
CA GLY A 55 -14.99 0.76 6.70
C GLY A 55 -13.92 1.80 6.36
N LEU A 56 -13.81 2.20 5.09
CA LEU A 56 -12.75 3.08 4.61
C LEU A 56 -13.17 4.56 4.65
N THR A 57 -12.21 5.44 4.90
CA THR A 57 -12.40 6.90 4.81
C THR A 57 -11.57 7.47 3.64
N TRP A 58 -12.18 8.34 2.84
CA TRP A 58 -11.52 9.05 1.73
C TRP A 58 -10.47 10.02 2.25
N SER A 59 -9.23 9.89 1.78
CA SER A 59 -8.10 10.72 2.23
C SER A 59 -7.34 11.27 1.03
N GLY A 60 -7.31 12.60 0.91
CA GLY A 60 -6.32 13.33 0.09
C GLY A 60 -6.41 13.22 -1.44
N ASP A 61 -7.19 12.30 -1.98
CA ASP A 61 -7.54 12.20 -3.40
C ASP A 61 -8.94 11.54 -3.43
N PRO A 62 -9.95 12.08 -4.13
CA PRO A 62 -11.25 11.42 -4.24
C PRO A 62 -11.15 10.02 -4.81
N ARG A 63 -10.02 9.66 -5.43
CA ARG A 63 -9.75 8.33 -5.96
C ARG A 63 -9.08 7.39 -4.97
N ALA A 64 -8.51 7.87 -3.86
CA ALA A 64 -7.76 7.04 -2.92
C ALA A 64 -8.38 6.96 -1.51
N MET A 65 -8.40 5.76 -0.92
CA MET A 65 -8.74 5.52 0.49
C MET A 65 -7.73 4.64 1.17
N HIS A 66 -7.63 4.73 2.49
CA HIS A 66 -6.79 3.84 3.29
C HIS A 66 -7.51 3.33 4.54
N ALA A 67 -7.36 2.04 4.84
CA ALA A 67 -7.74 1.43 6.11
C ALA A 67 -6.48 1.29 6.97
N SER A 68 -6.26 2.22 7.91
CA SER A 68 -5.07 2.24 8.76
C SER A 68 -4.93 0.99 9.64
N ALA A 69 -6.04 0.32 10.00
CA ALA A 69 -6.02 -0.92 10.76
C ALA A 69 -5.56 -2.14 9.93
N PHE A 70 -5.62 -2.07 8.59
CA PHE A 70 -5.39 -3.21 7.70
C PHE A 70 -4.27 -2.99 6.68
N GLY A 71 -3.69 -1.79 6.63
CA GLY A 71 -2.68 -1.42 5.63
C GLY A 71 -3.19 -1.58 4.20
N LEU A 72 -4.49 -1.38 3.97
CA LEU A 72 -5.16 -1.53 2.68
C LEU A 72 -5.42 -0.15 2.08
N ARG A 73 -4.89 0.13 0.89
CA ARG A 73 -5.28 1.28 0.07
C ARG A 73 -6.13 0.85 -1.10
N VAL A 74 -7.17 1.63 -1.36
CA VAL A 74 -8.05 1.46 -2.52
C VAL A 74 -7.88 2.65 -3.44
N VAL A 75 -7.68 2.41 -4.73
CA VAL A 75 -7.61 3.46 -5.76
C VAL A 75 -8.69 3.21 -6.81
N VAL A 76 -9.51 4.21 -7.11
CA VAL A 76 -10.54 4.17 -8.15
C VAL A 76 -10.21 5.20 -9.22
N SER A 77 -9.87 4.78 -10.44
CA SER A 77 -9.55 5.70 -11.54
C SER A 77 -10.57 5.64 -12.67
N ASP A 78 -10.94 6.81 -13.22
CA ASP A 78 -11.78 6.89 -14.42
C ASP A 78 -10.88 6.92 -15.67
N ASN A 79 -11.03 5.92 -16.54
CA ASN A 79 -10.28 5.83 -17.81
C ASN A 79 -11.19 6.12 -19.01
N GLY A 80 -11.95 7.22 -18.95
CA GLY A 80 -12.77 7.76 -20.04
C GLY A 80 -13.99 6.94 -20.47
N LYS A 81 -14.04 5.62 -20.19
CA LYS A 81 -15.19 4.73 -20.45
C LYS A 81 -15.43 3.68 -19.36
N SER A 82 -14.36 3.22 -18.70
CA SER A 82 -14.43 2.24 -17.61
C SER A 82 -13.67 2.74 -16.37
N ARG A 83 -14.12 2.27 -15.21
CA ARG A 83 -13.57 2.64 -13.90
C ARG A 83 -12.73 1.50 -13.41
N GLN A 84 -11.48 1.77 -13.08
CA GLN A 84 -10.56 0.76 -12.58
C GLN A 84 -10.46 0.89 -11.07
N VAL A 85 -10.65 -0.21 -10.37
CA VAL A 85 -10.44 -0.32 -8.94
C VAL A 85 -9.14 -1.09 -8.72
N GLY A 86 -8.24 -0.54 -7.90
CA GLY A 86 -7.00 -1.18 -7.47
C GLY A 86 -6.95 -1.30 -5.95
N LEU A 87 -6.72 -2.51 -5.44
CA LEU A 87 -6.51 -2.79 -4.02
C LEU A 87 -5.02 -3.00 -3.78
N PHE A 88 -4.44 -2.23 -2.88
CA PHE A 88 -3.03 -2.27 -2.53
C PHE A 88 -2.88 -2.61 -1.07
N THR A 89 -1.92 -3.47 -0.75
CA THR A 89 -1.62 -3.81 0.64
C THR A 89 -0.16 -3.64 0.95
N ASP A 90 0.15 -3.37 2.22
CA ASP A 90 1.54 -3.30 2.67
C ASP A 90 2.27 -4.64 2.43
N GLY A 91 3.47 -4.56 1.84
CA GLY A 91 4.29 -5.70 1.46
C GLY A 91 3.67 -6.63 0.41
N GLY A 92 2.43 -6.36 -0.02
CA GLY A 92 1.66 -7.25 -0.87
C GLY A 92 1.07 -8.46 -0.15
N ARG A 93 0.56 -8.29 1.07
CA ARG A 93 -0.27 -9.32 1.72
C ARG A 93 -1.47 -9.68 0.84
N GLN A 94 -1.87 -10.94 0.84
CA GLN A 94 -3.08 -11.36 0.14
C GLN A 94 -4.32 -10.63 0.69
N LEU A 95 -5.30 -10.42 -0.21
CA LEU A 95 -6.60 -9.91 0.19
C LEU A 95 -7.32 -10.96 1.04
N SER A 96 -8.01 -10.51 2.08
CA SER A 96 -8.95 -11.37 2.80
C SER A 96 -10.13 -11.74 1.91
N SER A 97 -10.89 -12.76 2.35
CA SER A 97 -12.18 -13.10 1.72
C SER A 97 -13.12 -11.90 1.73
N SER A 98 -13.24 -11.20 2.86
CA SER A 98 -14.09 -10.01 2.97
C SER A 98 -13.68 -8.86 2.02
N GLU A 99 -12.38 -8.64 1.82
CA GLU A 99 -11.86 -7.62 0.88
C GLU A 99 -12.19 -7.99 -0.57
N SER A 100 -12.02 -9.26 -0.90
CA SER A 100 -12.33 -9.80 -2.23
C SER A 100 -13.83 -9.77 -2.53
N ASP A 101 -14.65 -10.11 -1.54
CA ASP A 101 -16.11 -10.16 -1.66
C ASP A 101 -16.71 -8.76 -1.75
N ALA A 102 -16.20 -7.80 -0.96
CA ALA A 102 -16.59 -6.39 -1.08
C ALA A 102 -16.31 -5.85 -2.50
N MET A 103 -15.14 -6.20 -3.06
CA MET A 103 -14.81 -5.81 -4.43
C MET A 103 -15.81 -6.41 -5.42
N LYS A 104 -16.11 -7.71 -5.35
CA LYS A 104 -17.09 -8.35 -6.25
C LYS A 104 -18.48 -7.74 -6.11
N ALA A 105 -18.96 -7.55 -4.88
CA ALA A 105 -20.28 -6.99 -4.61
C ALA A 105 -20.40 -5.57 -5.18
N CYS A 106 -19.41 -4.72 -4.95
CA CYS A 106 -19.48 -3.32 -5.40
C CYS A 106 -19.34 -3.15 -6.91
N LEU A 107 -18.70 -4.08 -7.62
CA LEU A 107 -18.58 -4.02 -9.08
C LEU A 107 -19.90 -4.29 -9.82
N THR A 108 -20.90 -4.86 -9.12
CA THR A 108 -22.22 -5.22 -9.66
C THR A 108 -23.37 -4.36 -9.10
N VAL A 109 -23.07 -3.29 -8.36
CA VAL A 109 -24.09 -2.36 -7.84
C VAL A 109 -24.56 -1.46 -8.99
N GLU A 110 -25.73 -1.76 -9.56
CA GLU A 110 -26.40 -0.90 -10.54
C GLU A 110 -27.14 0.28 -9.89
#